data_AF-A0A7X8WTE4-F1
#
_entry.id   AF-A0A7X8WTE4-F1
#
_cell.length_a   1.000
_cell.length_b   1.000
_cell.length_c   1.000
_cell.angle_alpha   90.00
_cell.angle_beta   90.00
_cell.angle_gamma   90.00
#
_symmetry.space_group_name_H-M   'P 1'
#
loop_
_entity.id
_entity.type
_entity.pdbx_description
1 polymer ?
#
loop_
_entity_poly.entity_id
_entity_poly.type
_entity_poly.pdbx_seq_one_letter_code
_entity_poly.pdbx_strand_id
1 'polypeptide(L)'
;MKNRFLVRRIFLLLVVAILLWTVLTAVIYSFVAHPVFTRIKARELLPRAEIIAKNVSGTSDLIIDDTFASTLIDHSDELFGNWIYIVNPEGEIVCHTRLPNTKKDLNEHLTSLVVKEHWELIQNPKRHHLVEIKIPPQGDRFL
;
A
#
# COMPACT_ATOMS: atom_id res chain seq x y z
N MET A 1 53.37 -16.82 -15.62
CA MET A 1 52.35 -15.74 -15.60
C MET A 1 51.00 -16.10 -16.26
N LYS A 2 50.80 -17.31 -16.83
CA LYS A 2 49.59 -17.69 -17.60
C LYS A 2 48.34 -17.98 -16.75
N ASN A 3 48.53 -18.46 -15.51
CA ASN A 3 47.41 -18.83 -14.61
C ASN A 3 46.66 -17.62 -14.03
N ARG A 4 47.35 -16.49 -13.78
CA ARG A 4 46.69 -15.26 -13.26
C ARG A 4 45.71 -14.66 -14.28
N PHE A 5 45.97 -14.83 -15.58
CA PHE A 5 45.09 -14.36 -16.65
C PHE A 5 43.80 -15.20 -16.76
N LEU A 6 43.91 -16.52 -16.65
CA LEU A 6 42.75 -17.43 -16.65
C LEU A 6 41.83 -17.17 -15.44
N VAL A 7 42.41 -17.07 -14.25
CA VAL A 7 41.64 -16.81 -13.01
C VAL A 7 40.92 -15.47 -13.08
N ARG A 8 41.56 -14.41 -13.59
CA ARG A 8 40.93 -13.09 -13.72
C ARG A 8 39.76 -13.10 -14.70
N ARG A 9 39.86 -13.86 -15.81
CA ARG A 9 38.81 -13.95 -16.83
C ARG A 9 37.61 -14.75 -16.33
N ILE A 10 37.85 -15.85 -15.61
CA ILE A 10 36.80 -16.66 -14.98
C ILE A 10 36.09 -15.85 -13.89
N PHE A 11 36.84 -15.12 -13.06
CA PHE A 11 36.27 -14.25 -12.04
C PHE A 11 35.39 -13.15 -12.65
N LEU A 12 35.83 -12.53 -13.74
CA LEU A 12 35.07 -11.48 -14.44
C LEU A 12 33.79 -12.05 -15.05
N LEU A 13 33.85 -13.24 -15.67
CA LEU A 13 32.67 -13.94 -16.18
C LEU A 13 31.68 -14.29 -15.06
N LEU A 14 32.19 -14.70 -13.89
CA LEU A 14 31.36 -15.02 -12.73
C LEU A 14 30.67 -13.77 -12.17
N VAL A 15 31.39 -12.65 -12.05
CA VAL A 15 30.81 -11.36 -11.64
C VAL A 15 29.74 -10.90 -12.63
N VAL A 16 30.00 -11.00 -13.93
CA VAL A 16 29.01 -10.65 -14.97
C VAL A 16 27.79 -11.56 -14.89
N ALA A 17 27.97 -12.87 -14.67
CA ALA A 17 26.86 -13.79 -14.50
C ALA A 17 25.98 -13.44 -13.29
N ILE A 18 26.59 -13.08 -12.15
CA ILE A 18 25.86 -12.65 -10.95
C ILE A 18 25.13 -11.33 -11.21
N LEU A 19 25.79 -10.36 -11.85
CA LEU A 19 25.15 -9.08 -12.21
C LEU A 19 23.96 -9.32 -13.15
N LEU A 20 24.12 -10.16 -14.16
CA LEU A 20 23.05 -10.49 -15.09
C LEU A 20 21.88 -11.17 -14.35
N TRP A 21 22.18 -12.10 -13.44
CA TRP A 21 21.18 -12.78 -12.62
C TRP A 21 20.40 -11.81 -11.72
N THR A 22 21.10 -10.91 -11.04
CA THR A 22 20.46 -9.92 -10.15
C THR A 22 19.58 -8.95 -10.92
N VAL A 23 20.05 -8.45 -12.08
CA VAL A 23 19.25 -7.59 -12.96
C VAL A 23 18.02 -8.33 -13.48
N LEU A 24 18.20 -9.56 -13.96
CA LEU A 24 17.08 -10.37 -14.45
C LEU A 24 16.04 -10.64 -13.35
N THR A 25 16.50 -10.96 -12.14
CA THR A 25 15.63 -11.16 -10.98
C THR A 25 14.86 -9.88 -10.63
N ALA A 26 15.54 -8.73 -10.63
CA ALA A 26 14.92 -7.43 -10.36
C ALA A 26 13.85 -7.06 -11.42
N VAL A 27 14.13 -7.36 -12.70
CA VAL A 27 13.18 -7.14 -13.80
C VAL A 27 11.96 -8.05 -13.63
N ILE A 28 12.15 -9.36 -13.43
CA ILE A 28 11.04 -10.31 -13.24
C ILE A 28 10.20 -9.89 -12.03
N TYR A 29 10.84 -9.53 -10.92
CA TYR A 29 10.12 -9.08 -9.72
C TYR A 29 9.29 -7.81 -9.99
N SER A 30 9.86 -6.83 -10.69
CA SER A 30 9.19 -5.55 -10.96
C SER A 30 8.03 -5.67 -11.95
N PHE A 31 8.18 -6.51 -12.99
CA PHE A 31 7.19 -6.61 -14.06
C PHE A 31 6.15 -7.71 -13.85
N VAL A 32 6.47 -8.76 -13.10
CA VAL A 32 5.57 -9.92 -12.92
C VAL A 32 5.10 -10.00 -11.48
N ALA A 33 6.01 -10.09 -10.51
CA ALA A 33 5.64 -10.34 -9.12
C ALA A 33 4.85 -9.16 -8.53
N HIS A 34 5.37 -7.94 -8.66
CA HIS A 34 4.75 -6.75 -8.09
C HIS A 34 3.29 -6.53 -8.54
N PRO A 35 2.95 -6.47 -9.85
CA PRO A 35 1.56 -6.25 -10.26
C PRO A 35 0.63 -7.41 -9.90
N VAL A 36 1.13 -8.65 -9.87
CA VAL A 36 0.34 -9.81 -9.45
C VAL A 36 -0.01 -9.71 -7.96
N PHE A 37 0.96 -9.41 -7.11
CA PHE A 37 0.71 -9.23 -5.68
C PHE A 37 -0.19 -8.04 -5.38
N THR A 38 -0.01 -6.91 -6.06
CA THR A 38 -0.88 -5.74 -5.93
C THR A 38 -2.32 -6.09 -6.27
N ARG A 39 -2.56 -6.83 -7.36
CA ARG A 39 -3.91 -7.27 -7.76
C ARG A 39 -4.53 -8.24 -6.76
N ILE A 40 -3.75 -9.17 -6.21
CA ILE A 40 -4.24 -10.10 -5.19
C ILE A 40 -4.63 -9.35 -3.93
N LYS A 41 -3.75 -8.48 -3.42
CA LYS A 41 -4.01 -7.64 -2.24
C LYS A 41 -5.23 -6.74 -2.44
N ALA A 42 -5.32 -6.06 -3.57
CA ALA A 42 -6.49 -5.28 -3.97
C ALA A 42 -7.81 -6.09 -3.89
N ARG A 43 -7.79 -7.33 -4.38
CA ARG A 43 -8.97 -8.22 -4.37
C ARG A 43 -9.33 -8.70 -2.97
N GLU A 44 -8.37 -8.80 -2.05
CA GLU A 44 -8.61 -9.15 -0.64
C GLU A 44 -9.13 -7.95 0.17
N LEU A 45 -8.72 -6.72 -0.18
CA LEU A 45 -9.10 -5.52 0.54
C LEU A 45 -10.55 -5.11 0.27
N LEU A 46 -11.05 -5.30 -0.95
CA LEU A 46 -12.40 -4.90 -1.34
C LEU A 46 -13.52 -5.53 -0.47
N PRO A 47 -13.61 -6.85 -0.28
CA PRO A 47 -14.64 -7.43 0.58
C PRO A 47 -14.49 -7.02 2.05
N ARG A 48 -13.26 -6.73 2.52
CA ARG A 48 -13.04 -6.21 3.88
C ARG A 48 -13.58 -4.80 4.03
N ALA A 49 -13.32 -3.94 3.05
CA ALA A 49 -13.84 -2.58 3.01
C ALA A 49 -15.38 -2.58 2.96
N GLU A 50 -16.00 -3.48 2.21
CA GLU A 50 -17.46 -3.64 2.18
C GLU A 50 -18.03 -4.05 3.55
N ILE A 51 -17.40 -5.00 4.24
CA ILE A 51 -17.83 -5.42 5.59
C ILE A 51 -17.73 -4.26 6.57
N ILE A 52 -16.62 -3.50 6.54
CA ILE A 52 -16.43 -2.34 7.42
C ILE A 52 -17.46 -1.26 7.09
N ALA A 53 -17.63 -0.92 5.82
CA ALA A 53 -18.61 0.06 5.37
C ALA A 53 -20.04 -0.34 5.78
N LYS A 54 -20.41 -1.62 5.68
CA LYS A 54 -21.73 -2.10 6.12
C LYS A 54 -21.96 -1.96 7.63
N ASN A 55 -20.92 -2.18 8.44
CA ASN A 55 -21.02 -2.05 9.89
C ASN A 55 -20.95 -0.59 10.38
N VAL A 56 -20.48 0.31 9.53
CA VAL A 56 -20.38 1.76 9.81
C VAL A 56 -21.56 2.55 9.23
N SER A 57 -22.11 2.12 8.08
CA SER A 57 -23.25 2.78 7.42
C SER A 57 -24.55 2.58 8.22
N GLY A 58 -24.90 3.60 8.99
CA GLY A 58 -26.10 3.61 9.84
C GLY A 58 -25.85 4.17 11.24
N THR A 59 -24.58 4.31 11.63
CA THR A 59 -24.21 4.97 12.89
C THR A 59 -24.05 6.46 12.62
N SER A 60 -25.08 7.25 12.91
CA SER A 60 -25.11 8.71 12.71
C SER A 60 -24.09 9.47 13.57
N ASP A 61 -23.69 8.87 14.69
CA ASP A 61 -22.59 9.33 15.53
C ASP A 61 -21.61 8.17 15.65
N LEU A 62 -20.55 8.17 14.85
CA LEU A 62 -19.40 7.30 15.10
C LEU A 62 -18.70 7.84 16.35
N ILE A 63 -19.32 7.64 17.52
CA ILE A 63 -18.74 7.96 18.81
C ILE A 63 -17.49 7.09 18.88
N ILE A 64 -16.35 7.75 18.78
CA ILE A 64 -15.00 7.17 18.64
C ILE A 64 -14.67 6.23 19.81
N ASP A 65 -15.45 6.28 20.89
CA ASP A 65 -15.04 5.78 22.21
C ASP A 65 -15.26 4.29 22.48
N ASP A 66 -16.10 3.54 21.74
CA ASP A 66 -16.23 2.08 22.05
C ASP A 66 -16.98 1.20 21.02
N THR A 67 -16.77 1.41 19.72
CA THR A 67 -17.38 0.53 18.71
C THR A 67 -16.38 -0.49 18.19
N PHE A 68 -16.84 -1.73 17.97
CA PHE A 68 -16.06 -2.78 17.30
C PHE A 68 -15.39 -2.28 16.00
N ALA A 69 -16.06 -1.36 15.29
CA ALA A 69 -15.54 -0.73 14.09
C ALA A 69 -14.32 0.17 14.36
N SER A 70 -14.34 1.04 15.38
CA SER A 70 -13.19 1.92 15.68
C SER A 70 -11.97 1.13 16.13
N THR A 71 -12.14 0.10 16.96
CA THR A 71 -11.03 -0.80 17.36
C THR A 71 -10.44 -1.53 16.15
N LEU A 72 -11.29 -1.99 15.22
CA LEU A 72 -10.84 -2.71 14.03
C LEU A 72 -10.08 -1.80 13.05
N ILE A 73 -10.45 -0.52 12.98
CA ILE A 73 -9.76 0.49 12.16
C ILE A 73 -8.42 0.88 12.80
N ASP A 74 -8.40 1.11 14.11
CA ASP A 74 -7.19 1.49 14.85
C ASP A 74 -6.09 0.41 14.73
N HIS A 75 -6.47 -0.87 14.79
CA HIS A 75 -5.55 -2.01 14.69
C HIS A 75 -5.47 -2.64 13.29
N SER A 76 -6.02 -2.00 12.25
CA SER A 76 -6.05 -2.62 10.92
C SER A 76 -4.66 -2.83 10.30
N ASP A 77 -3.68 -2.01 10.70
CA ASP A 77 -2.28 -2.18 10.31
C ASP A 77 -1.72 -3.50 10.86
N GLU A 78 -1.90 -3.76 12.15
CA GLU A 78 -1.43 -4.99 12.82
C GLU A 78 -2.21 -6.23 12.36
N LEU A 79 -3.52 -6.11 12.16
CA LEU A 79 -4.39 -7.23 11.82
C LEU A 79 -4.32 -7.61 10.34
N PHE A 80 -4.19 -6.62 9.46
CA PHE A 80 -4.39 -6.81 8.03
C PHE A 80 -3.25 -6.26 7.17
N GLY A 81 -2.38 -5.41 7.72
CA GLY A 81 -1.32 -4.72 6.97
C GLY A 81 -1.88 -3.65 6.03
N ASN A 82 -2.94 -2.95 6.44
CA ASN A 82 -3.55 -1.90 5.64
C ASN A 82 -4.08 -0.75 6.49
N TRP A 83 -4.00 0.45 5.92
CA TRP A 83 -4.53 1.67 6.53
C TRP A 83 -5.92 1.97 5.97
N ILE A 84 -6.84 2.26 6.87
CA ILE A 84 -8.25 2.49 6.58
C ILE A 84 -8.57 3.92 6.97
N TYR A 85 -9.31 4.61 6.12
CA TYR A 85 -9.84 5.95 6.35
C TYR A 85 -11.34 5.92 6.15
N ILE A 86 -12.06 6.52 7.10
CA ILE A 86 -13.50 6.76 7.02
C ILE A 86 -13.69 8.25 6.86
N VAL A 87 -14.36 8.62 5.76
CA VAL A 87 -14.62 10.02 5.38
C VAL A 87 -16.13 10.24 5.37
N ASN A 88 -16.60 11.31 6.02
CA ASN A 88 -18.01 11.69 5.98
C ASN A 88 -18.37 12.31 4.61
N PRO A 89 -19.67 12.49 4.29
CA PRO A 89 -20.09 13.13 3.03
C PRO A 89 -19.54 14.55 2.83
N GLU A 90 -19.14 15.24 3.91
CA GLU A 90 -18.54 16.57 3.89
C GLU A 90 -17.04 16.57 3.55
N GLY A 91 -16.41 15.41 3.46
CA GLY A 91 -14.99 15.25 3.14
C GLY A 91 -14.04 15.29 4.35
N GLU A 92 -14.56 15.27 5.57
CA GLU A 92 -13.81 15.19 6.81
C GLU A 92 -13.51 13.73 7.19
N ILE A 93 -12.29 13.48 7.66
CA ILE A 93 -11.88 12.16 8.13
C ILE A 93 -12.42 11.96 9.55
N VAL A 94 -13.36 11.04 9.69
CA VAL A 94 -14.02 10.70 10.95
C VAL A 94 -13.16 9.73 11.77
N CYS A 95 -12.53 8.76 11.11
CA CYS A 95 -11.70 7.75 11.76
C CYS A 95 -10.63 7.26 10.78
N HIS A 96 -9.42 7.02 11.27
CA HIS A 96 -8.36 6.43 10.47
C HIS A 96 -7.42 5.58 11.31
N THR A 97 -6.80 4.60 10.66
CA THR A 97 -5.74 3.78 11.27
C THR A 97 -4.56 4.66 11.70
N ARG A 98 -3.95 4.35 12.85
CA ARG A 98 -2.75 5.06 13.28
C ARG A 98 -1.58 4.72 12.36
N LEU A 99 -1.09 5.73 11.67
CA LEU A 99 0.12 5.62 10.86
C LEU A 99 1.34 5.64 11.79
N PRO A 100 2.42 4.91 11.47
CA PRO A 100 3.66 5.05 12.19
C PRO A 100 4.11 6.52 12.19
N ASN A 101 4.39 7.07 13.38
CA ASN A 101 4.70 8.49 13.63
C ASN A 101 5.94 9.04 12.90
N THR A 102 6.57 8.24 12.05
CA THR A 102 7.93 8.48 11.55
C THR A 102 8.00 9.51 10.43
N LYS A 103 6.90 9.85 9.74
CA LYS A 103 6.91 10.80 8.59
C LYS A 103 5.63 11.64 8.53
N LYS A 104 5.63 12.81 9.19
CA LYS A 104 4.52 13.78 9.16
C LYS A 104 4.09 14.14 7.73
N ASP A 105 5.07 14.30 6.83
CA ASP A 105 4.87 14.61 5.42
C ASP A 105 4.10 13.51 4.66
N LEU A 106 4.31 12.24 5.04
CA LEU A 106 3.59 11.12 4.44
C LEU A 106 2.13 11.12 4.87
N ASN A 107 1.86 11.41 6.14
CA ASN A 107 0.50 11.47 6.67
C ASN A 107 -0.29 12.59 5.99
N GLU A 108 0.28 13.79 5.87
CA GLU A 108 -0.35 14.91 5.15
C GLU A 108 -0.62 14.55 3.68
N HIS A 109 0.33 13.88 3.02
CA HIS A 109 0.15 13.44 1.64
C HIS A 109 -0.96 12.40 1.50
N LEU A 110 -0.99 11.37 2.36
CA LEU A 110 -2.02 10.32 2.36
C LEU A 110 -3.41 10.89 2.65
N THR A 111 -3.54 11.76 3.65
CA THR A 111 -4.79 12.46 3.96
C THR A 111 -5.28 13.27 2.76
N SER A 112 -4.40 14.03 2.09
CA SER A 112 -4.78 14.79 0.90
C SER A 112 -5.26 13.90 -0.25
N LEU A 113 -4.64 12.73 -0.40
CA LEU A 113 -4.97 11.75 -1.44
C LEU A 113 -6.35 11.12 -1.19
N VAL A 114 -6.61 10.73 0.05
CA VAL A 114 -7.88 10.12 0.46
C VAL A 114 -9.04 11.08 0.24
N VAL A 115 -8.89 12.34 0.64
CA VAL A 115 -9.94 13.36 0.43
C VAL A 115 -10.18 13.60 -1.06
N LYS A 116 -9.12 13.67 -1.87
CA LYS A 116 -9.24 13.81 -3.33
C LYS A 116 -10.02 12.64 -3.95
N GLU A 117 -9.64 11.40 -3.65
CA GLU A 117 -10.32 10.20 -4.17
C GLU A 117 -11.77 10.12 -3.68
N HIS A 118 -12.06 10.55 -2.45
CA HIS A 118 -13.41 10.64 -1.93
C HIS A 118 -14.30 11.57 -2.76
N TRP A 119 -13.78 12.76 -3.12
CA TRP A 119 -14.52 13.69 -3.99
C TRP A 119 -14.73 13.13 -5.39
N GLU A 120 -13.73 12.44 -5.96
CA GLU A 120 -13.87 11.77 -7.26
C GLU A 120 -14.95 10.67 -7.23
N LEU A 121 -15.04 9.92 -6.12
CA LEU A 121 -16.09 8.91 -5.89
C LEU A 121 -17.49 9.50 -5.77
N ILE A 122 -17.65 10.61 -5.05
CA ILE A 122 -18.95 11.30 -4.95
C ILE A 122 -19.41 11.78 -6.33
N GLN A 123 -18.51 12.32 -7.14
CA GLN A 123 -18.82 12.84 -8.47
C GLN A 123 -19.12 11.72 -9.48
N ASN A 124 -18.52 10.54 -9.33
CA ASN A 124 -18.70 9.39 -10.20
C ASN A 124 -19.04 8.12 -9.40
N PRO A 125 -20.31 7.92 -8.99
CA PRO A 125 -20.72 6.82 -8.10
C PRO A 125 -20.69 5.42 -8.75
N LYS A 126 -20.08 5.26 -9.93
CA LYS A 126 -20.02 3.98 -10.65
C LYS A 126 -18.97 3.06 -10.03
N ARG A 127 -19.41 2.25 -9.05
CA ARG A 127 -18.76 1.07 -8.44
C ARG A 127 -17.30 1.26 -7.99
N HIS A 128 -17.04 0.95 -6.71
CA HIS A 128 -15.71 0.76 -6.11
C HIS A 128 -14.57 0.70 -7.13
N HIS A 129 -13.90 1.84 -7.35
CA HIS A 129 -12.78 1.90 -8.28
C HIS A 129 -11.49 1.60 -7.53
N LEU A 130 -10.61 0.85 -8.16
CA LEU A 130 -9.29 0.56 -7.62
C LEU A 130 -8.28 1.47 -8.31
N VAL A 131 -7.65 2.37 -7.57
CA VAL A 131 -6.59 3.23 -8.09
C VAL A 131 -5.26 2.77 -7.53
N GLU A 132 -4.30 2.54 -8.42
CA GLU A 132 -2.91 2.31 -8.05
C GLU A 132 -2.16 3.65 -8.11
N ILE A 133 -1.79 4.18 -6.95
CA ILE A 133 -1.09 5.45 -6.83
C ILE A 133 0.34 5.15 -6.41
N LYS A 134 1.29 5.45 -7.30
CA LYS A 134 2.72 5.29 -7.00
C LYS A 134 3.17 6.41 -6.08
N ILE A 135 3.20 6.13 -4.79
CA ILE A 135 3.83 7.03 -3.81
C ILE A 135 5.34 6.98 -4.08
N PRO A 136 6.01 8.12 -4.31
CA PRO A 136 7.46 8.13 -4.52
C PRO A 136 8.14 7.49 -3.32
N PRO A 137 9.21 6.71 -3.51
CA PRO A 137 9.85 5.97 -2.43
C PRO A 137 10.44 6.96 -1.41
N GLN A 138 9.69 7.24 -0.36
CA GLN A 138 10.19 7.93 0.83
C GLN A 138 10.91 6.91 1.70
N GLY A 139 12.09 6.47 1.27
CA GLY A 139 13.09 5.82 2.12
C GLY A 139 12.84 4.39 2.60
N ASP A 140 11.60 3.91 2.76
CA ASP A 140 11.34 2.57 3.27
C ASP A 140 10.44 1.79 2.32
N ARG A 141 11.08 0.90 1.54
CA ARG A 141 10.40 -0.25 0.96
C ARG A 141 10.08 -1.18 2.12
N PHE A 142 8.81 -1.56 2.25
CA PHE A 142 8.28 -2.51 3.23
C PHE A 142 8.17 -1.95 4.65
N LEU A 143 7.01 -1.38 4.94
CA LEU A 143 6.23 -1.85 6.08
C LEU A 143 4.98 -2.50 5.51
#